data_AF-A0A1X0R6N9-F1
#
_entry.id   AF-A0A1X0R6N9-F1
#
_cell.length_a   1.000
_cell.length_b   1.000
_cell.length_c   1.000
_cell.angle_alpha   90.00
_cell.angle_beta   90.00
_cell.angle_gamma   90.00
#
_symmetry.space_group_name_H-M   'P 1'
#
loop_
_entity.id
_entity.type
_entity.pdbx_description
1 polymer ?
#
loop_
_entity_poly.entity_id
_entity_poly.type
_entity_poly.pdbx_seq_one_letter_code
_entity_poly.pdbx_strand_id
1 'polypeptide(L)'
;MADDPDVCMKEALSKRAYTLYTDQDKVRFFKLMFEKVMSASAAAKQLGIHVRTAQRWAQMYKTDPDSVFIKHKKTGRSRILQEEHKQVALEYIDENPSAVLEQVMERLLQNFQDLKVSKSTVYNFVRTEYNLSLKKAQFQPVDRNSEEKIQERFDWVHKWERTDMDFRTNCVFLDESASHINLKRSMAW
;
A
#
# COMPACT_ATOMS: atom_id res chain seq x y z
N MET A 1 27.64 -59.90 22.71
CA MET A 1 28.41 -59.35 21.56
C MET A 1 27.49 -58.36 20.89
N ALA A 2 27.88 -57.09 20.93
CA ALA A 2 27.10 -55.97 20.42
C ALA A 2 27.37 -55.81 18.93
N ASP A 3 26.31 -55.69 18.13
CA ASP A 3 26.36 -55.13 16.79
C ASP A 3 25.73 -53.73 16.87
N ASP A 4 26.57 -52.72 16.65
CA ASP A 4 26.22 -51.30 16.64
C ASP A 4 26.18 -50.83 15.18
N PRO A 5 25.02 -50.48 14.60
CA PRO A 5 24.96 -49.91 13.27
C PRO A 5 25.29 -48.41 13.34
N ASP A 6 26.52 -48.11 12.93
CA ASP A 6 27.10 -46.79 12.65
C ASP A 6 26.08 -45.82 12.01
N VAL A 7 25.55 -44.91 12.82
CA VAL A 7 24.68 -43.82 12.39
C VAL A 7 25.55 -42.77 11.72
N CYS A 8 25.71 -42.90 10.41
CA CYS A 8 26.31 -41.88 9.55
C CYS A 8 25.51 -40.56 9.66
N MET A 9 26.00 -39.64 10.49
CA MET A 9 25.53 -38.26 10.54
C MET A 9 25.76 -37.62 9.16
N LYS A 10 24.67 -37.44 8.40
CA LYS A 10 24.69 -36.59 7.21
C LYS A 10 24.94 -35.16 7.67
N GLU A 11 26.18 -34.69 7.48
CA GLU A 11 26.55 -33.29 7.61
C GLU A 11 25.52 -32.42 6.87
N ALA A 12 24.91 -31.50 7.62
CA ALA A 12 24.02 -30.51 7.06
C ALA A 12 24.83 -29.65 6.07
N LEU A 13 24.58 -29.84 4.77
CA LEU A 13 25.12 -28.99 3.70
C LEU A 13 24.84 -27.53 4.05
N SER A 14 25.89 -26.81 4.46
CA SER A 14 25.79 -25.38 4.73
C SER A 14 25.22 -24.70 3.48
N LYS A 15 24.07 -24.05 3.63
CA LYS A 15 23.46 -23.28 2.55
C LYS A 15 24.50 -22.25 2.12
N ARG A 16 24.96 -22.33 0.86
CA ARG A 16 25.97 -21.38 0.33
C ARG A 16 25.48 -19.96 0.57
N ALA A 17 26.26 -19.17 1.31
CA ALA A 17 25.98 -17.77 1.53
C ALA A 17 25.86 -17.06 0.17
N TYR A 18 24.78 -16.31 -0.02
CA TYR A 18 24.56 -15.57 -1.25
C TYR A 18 25.59 -14.44 -1.36
N THR A 19 26.51 -14.54 -2.33
CA THR A 19 27.52 -13.50 -2.57
C THR A 19 26.88 -12.32 -3.31
N LEU A 20 26.78 -11.18 -2.64
CA LEU A 20 26.37 -9.91 -3.24
C LEU A 20 27.62 -9.11 -3.62
N TYR A 21 27.73 -8.73 -4.90
CA TYR A 21 28.82 -7.87 -5.37
C TYR A 21 28.36 -6.42 -5.43
N THR A 22 29.22 -5.52 -4.98
CA THR A 22 28.99 -4.08 -4.99
C THR A 22 29.39 -3.47 -6.33
N ASP A 23 28.99 -2.22 -6.56
CA ASP A 23 29.41 -1.49 -7.75
C ASP A 23 30.92 -1.17 -7.71
N GLN A 24 31.52 -1.07 -6.52
CA GLN A 24 32.97 -0.99 -6.35
C GLN A 24 33.70 -2.24 -6.85
N ASP A 25 33.13 -3.44 -6.63
CA ASP A 25 33.72 -4.69 -7.13
C ASP A 25 33.71 -4.73 -8.66
N LYS A 26 32.65 -4.22 -9.28
CA LYS A 26 32.56 -4.06 -10.74
C LYS A 26 33.61 -3.07 -11.26
N VAL A 27 33.78 -1.91 -10.61
CA VAL A 27 34.79 -0.91 -10.99
C VAL A 27 36.20 -1.49 -10.91
N ARG A 28 36.54 -2.18 -9.81
CA ARG A 28 37.85 -2.85 -9.66
C ARG A 28 38.06 -3.91 -10.73
N PHE A 29 37.02 -4.67 -11.07
CA PHE A 29 37.06 -5.65 -12.14
C PHE A 29 37.35 -5.02 -13.51
N PHE A 30 36.61 -3.97 -13.89
CA PHE A 30 36.84 -3.29 -15.17
C PHE A 30 38.18 -2.57 -15.23
N LYS A 31 38.67 -2.03 -14.10
CA LYS A 31 40.02 -1.47 -14.00
C LYS A 31 41.09 -2.50 -14.37
N LEU A 32 41.00 -3.72 -13.84
CA LEU A 32 41.93 -4.81 -14.20
C LEU A 32 41.81 -5.24 -15.66
N MET A 33 40.59 -5.25 -16.20
CA MET A 33 40.34 -5.58 -17.61
C MET A 33 40.95 -4.55 -18.57
N PHE A 34 40.79 -3.25 -18.31
CA PHE A 34 41.22 -2.19 -19.21
C PHE A 34 42.66 -1.73 -18.99
N GLU A 35 43.08 -1.47 -17.74
CA GLU A 35 44.41 -0.95 -17.46
C GLU A 35 45.49 -2.03 -17.49
N LYS A 36 45.15 -3.25 -17.05
CA LYS A 36 46.09 -4.38 -17.00
C LYS A 36 45.87 -5.40 -18.12
N VAL A 37 44.94 -5.14 -19.04
CA VAL A 37 44.64 -5.97 -20.22
C VAL A 37 44.40 -7.44 -19.85
N MET A 38 43.79 -7.68 -18.67
CA MET A 38 43.53 -9.03 -18.19
C MET A 38 42.31 -9.63 -18.88
N SER A 39 42.25 -10.96 -18.96
CA SER A 39 41.02 -11.65 -19.34
C SER A 39 40.00 -11.61 -18.19
N ALA A 40 38.69 -11.68 -18.53
CA ALA A 40 37.62 -11.66 -17.52
C ALA A 40 37.78 -12.76 -16.47
N SER A 41 38.28 -13.93 -16.86
CA SER A 41 38.55 -15.04 -15.94
C SER A 41 39.73 -14.75 -15.00
N ALA A 42 40.81 -14.15 -15.53
CA ALA A 42 41.98 -13.82 -14.73
C ALA A 42 41.68 -12.70 -13.71
N ALA A 43 41.00 -11.64 -14.15
CA ALA A 43 40.56 -10.56 -13.25
C ALA A 43 39.56 -11.05 -12.19
N ALA A 44 38.66 -11.97 -12.54
CA ALA A 44 37.72 -12.57 -11.60
C ALA A 44 38.41 -13.37 -10.49
N LYS A 45 39.36 -14.24 -10.86
CA LYS A 45 40.15 -15.03 -9.89
C LYS A 45 40.95 -14.13 -8.95
N GLN A 46 41.55 -13.06 -9.48
CA GLN A 46 42.31 -12.10 -8.68
C GLN A 46 41.45 -11.35 -7.66
N LEU A 47 40.21 -11.01 -8.01
CA LEU A 47 39.29 -10.28 -7.14
C LEU A 47 38.37 -11.19 -6.31
N GLY A 48 38.53 -12.51 -6.38
CA GLY A 48 37.64 -13.47 -5.71
C GLY A 48 36.20 -13.44 -6.23
N ILE A 49 35.97 -12.93 -7.44
CA ILE A 49 34.66 -12.87 -8.08
C ILE A 49 34.41 -14.20 -8.78
N HIS A 50 33.18 -14.70 -8.68
CA HIS A 50 32.80 -15.89 -9.41
C HIS A 50 32.95 -15.66 -10.94
N VAL A 51 33.77 -16.49 -11.59
CA VAL A 51 34.17 -16.32 -13.01
C VAL A 51 32.99 -16.11 -13.95
N ARG A 52 31.88 -16.86 -13.75
CA ARG A 52 30.67 -16.74 -14.58
C ARG A 52 29.99 -15.36 -14.44
N THR A 53 30.08 -14.74 -13.26
CA THR A 53 29.53 -13.40 -13.01
C THR A 53 30.37 -12.35 -13.71
N ALA A 54 31.69 -12.42 -13.58
CA ALA A 54 32.62 -11.53 -14.27
C ALA A 54 32.52 -11.62 -15.80
N GLN A 55 32.38 -12.83 -16.35
CA GLN A 55 32.14 -13.03 -17.78
C GLN A 55 30.81 -12.42 -18.24
N ARG A 56 29.74 -12.57 -17.45
CA ARG A 56 28.46 -11.88 -17.73
C ARG A 56 28.61 -10.37 -17.72
N TRP A 57 29.33 -9.78 -16.77
CA TRP A 57 29.60 -8.35 -16.74
C TRP A 57 30.38 -7.87 -17.96
N ALA A 58 31.44 -8.59 -18.35
CA ALA A 58 32.20 -8.28 -19.56
C ALA A 58 31.35 -8.38 -20.83
N GLN A 59 30.42 -9.34 -20.90
CA GLN A 59 29.50 -9.48 -22.02
C GLN A 59 28.46 -8.34 -22.06
N MET A 60 27.83 -8.03 -20.92
CA MET A 60 26.88 -6.92 -20.83
C MET A 60 27.56 -5.59 -21.19
N TYR A 61 28.79 -5.37 -20.74
CA TYR A 61 29.56 -4.17 -21.07
C TYR A 61 29.80 -3.99 -22.58
N LYS A 62 29.97 -5.08 -23.33
CA LYS A 62 30.11 -5.02 -24.80
C LYS A 62 28.82 -4.62 -25.50
N THR A 63 27.68 -4.95 -24.91
CA THR A 63 26.35 -4.65 -25.48
C THR A 63 25.88 -3.25 -25.07
N ASP A 64 25.96 -2.95 -23.77
CA ASP A 64 25.60 -1.68 -23.16
C ASP A 64 26.43 -1.48 -21.87
N PRO A 65 27.46 -0.62 -21.89
CA PRO A 65 28.30 -0.33 -20.73
C PRO A 65 27.52 0.13 -19.49
N ASP A 66 26.47 0.92 -19.69
CA ASP A 66 25.71 1.52 -18.59
C ASP A 66 24.82 0.49 -17.90
N SER A 67 24.30 -0.50 -18.66
CA SER A 67 23.46 -1.58 -18.13
C SER A 67 24.10 -2.38 -16.99
N VAL A 68 25.44 -2.47 -16.95
CA VAL A 68 26.16 -3.24 -15.93
C VAL A 68 26.01 -2.63 -14.53
N PHE A 69 25.80 -1.31 -14.45
CA PHE A 69 25.63 -0.58 -13.20
C PHE A 69 24.15 -0.33 -12.86
N ILE A 70 23.24 -0.49 -13.82
CA ILE A 70 21.81 -0.34 -13.58
C ILE A 70 21.30 -1.50 -12.72
N LYS A 71 20.84 -1.15 -11.51
CA LYS A 71 20.10 -2.09 -10.64
C LYS A 71 18.67 -2.14 -11.13
N HIS A 72 18.31 -3.19 -11.88
CA HIS A 72 16.91 -3.44 -12.19
C HIS A 72 16.14 -3.65 -10.88
N LYS A 73 15.12 -2.82 -10.64
CA LYS A 73 14.14 -3.11 -9.59
C LYS A 73 13.55 -4.47 -9.91
N LYS A 74 13.60 -5.39 -8.95
CA LYS A 74 12.89 -6.66 -9.10
C LYS A 74 11.42 -6.31 -9.23
N THR A 75 10.85 -6.51 -10.41
CA THR A 75 9.41 -6.43 -10.59
C THR A 75 8.79 -7.43 -9.63
N GLY A 76 8.09 -6.92 -8.62
CA GLY A 76 7.41 -7.75 -7.65
C GLY A 76 6.31 -8.57 -8.31
N ARG A 77 5.66 -9.43 -7.52
CA ARG A 77 4.44 -10.08 -7.95
C ARG A 77 3.42 -9.02 -8.36
N SER A 78 2.77 -9.20 -9.51
CA SER A 78 1.67 -8.35 -9.93
C SER A 78 0.59 -8.30 -8.85
N ARG A 79 -0.01 -7.13 -8.66
CA ARG A 79 -1.10 -6.95 -7.70
C ARG A 79 -2.33 -7.69 -8.20
N ILE A 80 -3.06 -8.30 -7.26
CA ILE A 80 -4.30 -9.02 -7.56
C ILE A 80 -5.43 -8.03 -7.87
N LEU A 81 -5.49 -6.95 -7.08
CA LEU A 81 -6.47 -5.88 -7.25
C LEU A 81 -5.86 -4.76 -8.13
N GLN A 82 -6.67 -4.24 -9.04
CA GLN A 82 -6.32 -3.28 -10.10
C GLN A 82 -7.27 -2.08 -10.10
N GLU A 83 -7.05 -1.11 -10.98
CA GLU A 83 -7.85 0.13 -11.05
C GLU A 83 -9.34 -0.12 -11.34
N GLU A 84 -9.68 -1.16 -12.10
CA GLU A 84 -11.08 -1.56 -12.34
C GLU A 84 -11.81 -1.97 -11.05
N HIS A 85 -11.14 -2.74 -10.20
CA HIS A 85 -11.64 -3.15 -8.89
C HIS A 85 -11.80 -1.93 -7.96
N LYS A 86 -10.95 -0.92 -8.16
CA LYS A 86 -11.00 0.34 -7.44
C LYS A 86 -12.24 1.14 -7.71
N GLN A 87 -12.56 1.30 -8.98
CA GLN A 87 -13.72 2.06 -9.39
C GLN A 87 -15.01 1.47 -8.80
N VAL A 88 -15.19 0.15 -8.91
CA VAL A 88 -16.37 -0.56 -8.37
C VAL A 88 -16.49 -0.42 -6.85
N ALA A 89 -15.37 -0.50 -6.12
CA ALA A 89 -15.38 -0.34 -4.67
C ALA A 89 -15.71 1.09 -4.24
N LEU A 90 -15.20 2.09 -4.96
CA LEU A 90 -15.46 3.51 -4.67
C LEU A 90 -16.91 3.88 -4.92
N GLU A 91 -17.45 3.53 -6.08
CA GLU A 91 -18.86 3.77 -6.41
C GLU A 91 -19.79 3.17 -5.35
N TYR A 92 -19.50 1.94 -4.91
CA TYR A 92 -20.29 1.29 -3.87
C TYR A 92 -20.21 1.99 -2.50
N ILE A 93 -19.03 2.48 -2.12
CA ILE A 93 -18.83 3.21 -0.86
C ILE A 93 -19.46 4.61 -0.92
N ASP A 94 -19.41 5.29 -2.06
CA ASP A 94 -20.04 6.61 -2.23
C ASP A 94 -21.57 6.51 -2.12
N GLU A 95 -22.17 5.46 -2.70
CA GLU A 95 -23.59 5.17 -2.55
C GLU A 95 -23.95 4.70 -1.12
N ASN A 96 -23.03 4.00 -0.45
CA ASN A 96 -23.25 3.41 0.87
C ASN A 96 -22.09 3.73 1.83
N PRO A 97 -21.97 4.97 2.34
CA PRO A 97 -20.80 5.38 3.13
C PRO A 97 -20.62 4.57 4.42
N SER A 98 -21.69 3.99 4.95
CA SER A 98 -21.68 3.12 6.14
C SER A 98 -21.42 1.64 5.83
N ALA A 99 -21.08 1.30 4.58
CA ALA A 99 -20.84 -0.07 4.16
C ALA A 99 -19.72 -0.73 4.98
N VAL A 100 -19.85 -2.02 5.24
CA VAL A 100 -18.81 -2.80 5.92
C VAL A 100 -17.83 -3.32 4.87
N LEU A 101 -16.58 -3.52 5.24
CA LEU A 101 -15.58 -4.15 4.39
C LEU A 101 -16.04 -5.48 3.76
N GLU A 102 -16.86 -6.27 4.47
CA GLU A 102 -17.43 -7.51 3.95
C GLU A 102 -18.41 -7.25 2.80
N GLN A 103 -19.21 -6.19 2.88
CA GLN A 103 -20.13 -5.81 1.82
C GLN A 103 -19.36 -5.28 0.59
N VAL A 104 -18.28 -4.51 0.82
CA VAL A 104 -17.36 -4.09 -0.25
C VAL A 104 -16.73 -5.30 -0.92
N MET A 105 -16.27 -6.28 -0.14
CA MET A 105 -15.70 -7.52 -0.66
C MET A 105 -16.72 -8.34 -1.45
N GLU A 106 -17.95 -8.47 -0.94
CA GLU A 106 -19.04 -9.16 -1.62
C GLU A 106 -19.37 -8.48 -2.95
N ARG A 107 -19.43 -7.14 -2.97
CA ARG A 107 -19.65 -6.36 -4.20
C ARG A 107 -18.52 -6.60 -5.22
N LEU A 108 -17.27 -6.70 -4.78
CA LEU A 108 -16.15 -7.03 -5.66
C LEU A 108 -16.28 -8.44 -6.23
N LEU A 109 -16.59 -9.45 -5.41
CA LEU A 109 -16.75 -10.83 -5.88
C LEU A 109 -17.95 -11.02 -6.82
N GLN A 110 -19.01 -10.23 -6.64
CA GLN A 110 -20.18 -10.23 -7.54
C GLN A 110 -19.83 -9.66 -8.93
N ASN A 111 -19.01 -8.61 -8.99
CA ASN A 111 -18.60 -8.00 -10.26
C ASN A 111 -17.45 -8.76 -10.93
N PHE A 112 -16.60 -9.44 -10.16
CA PHE A 112 -15.41 -10.15 -10.64
C PHE A 112 -15.39 -11.60 -10.11
N GLN A 113 -16.01 -12.54 -10.84
CA GLN A 113 -16.22 -13.92 -10.38
C GLN A 113 -14.92 -14.74 -10.25
N ASP A 114 -13.87 -14.38 -11.00
CA ASP A 114 -12.55 -14.99 -10.98
C ASP A 114 -11.63 -14.41 -9.89
N LEU A 115 -12.07 -13.34 -9.22
CA LEU A 115 -11.28 -12.64 -8.22
C LEU A 115 -11.19 -13.46 -6.93
N LYS A 116 -9.98 -13.93 -6.61
CA LYS A 116 -9.69 -14.60 -5.33
C LYS A 116 -8.92 -13.69 -4.39
N VAL A 117 -9.64 -13.01 -3.49
CA VAL A 117 -9.06 -12.07 -2.52
C VAL A 117 -9.44 -12.41 -1.09
N SER A 118 -8.54 -12.09 -0.15
CA SER A 118 -8.81 -12.22 1.28
C SER A 118 -9.30 -10.90 1.87
N LYS A 119 -9.99 -10.94 3.01
CA LYS A 119 -10.48 -9.74 3.71
C LYS A 119 -9.35 -8.75 4.05
N SER A 120 -8.17 -9.23 4.43
CA SER A 120 -7.01 -8.37 4.70
C SER A 120 -6.44 -7.73 3.43
N THR A 121 -6.49 -8.43 2.29
CA THR A 121 -6.12 -7.86 0.99
C THR A 121 -7.04 -6.70 0.62
N VAL A 122 -8.36 -6.88 0.78
CA VAL A 122 -9.34 -5.80 0.51
C VAL A 122 -9.16 -4.64 1.49
N TYR A 123 -8.96 -4.93 2.79
CA TYR A 123 -8.70 -3.88 3.79
C TYR A 123 -7.48 -3.03 3.43
N ASN A 124 -6.35 -3.69 3.13
CA ASN A 124 -5.13 -2.98 2.75
C ASN A 124 -5.35 -2.19 1.48
N PHE A 125 -6.01 -2.77 0.47
CA PHE A 125 -6.33 -2.09 -0.77
C PHE A 125 -7.14 -0.81 -0.55
N VAL A 126 -8.23 -0.90 0.22
CA VAL A 126 -9.08 0.25 0.57
C VAL A 126 -8.31 1.31 1.35
N ARG A 127 -7.47 0.91 2.30
CA ARG A 127 -6.72 1.83 3.15
C ARG A 127 -5.53 2.49 2.45
N THR A 128 -4.73 1.73 1.72
CA THR A 128 -3.45 2.21 1.16
C THR A 128 -3.56 2.75 -0.25
N GLU A 129 -4.46 2.20 -1.07
CA GLU A 129 -4.58 2.61 -2.47
C GLU A 129 -5.67 3.68 -2.67
N TYR A 130 -6.71 3.70 -1.82
CA TYR A 130 -7.77 4.72 -1.93
C TYR A 130 -7.64 5.85 -0.90
N ASN A 131 -6.76 5.73 0.09
CA ASN A 131 -6.63 6.66 1.22
C ASN A 131 -7.96 6.89 1.98
N LEU A 132 -8.86 5.92 1.99
CA LEU A 132 -10.12 6.02 2.73
C LEU A 132 -9.88 5.84 4.23
N SER A 133 -10.68 6.54 5.03
CA SER A 133 -10.52 6.59 6.48
C SER A 133 -11.86 6.51 7.19
N LEU A 134 -12.06 5.46 7.97
CA LEU A 134 -13.30 5.30 8.73
C LEU A 134 -13.41 6.39 9.81
N LYS A 135 -14.45 7.22 9.73
CA LYS A 135 -14.71 8.35 10.64
C LYS A 135 -16.13 8.29 11.20
N LYS A 136 -16.37 9.04 12.29
CA LYS A 136 -17.72 9.18 12.84
C LYS A 136 -18.57 10.02 11.89
N ALA A 137 -19.64 9.42 11.38
CA ALA A 137 -20.63 10.08 10.54
C ALA A 137 -21.51 11.01 11.38
N GLN A 138 -21.72 12.22 10.89
CA GLN A 138 -22.71 13.16 11.40
C GLN A 138 -23.75 13.37 10.32
N PHE A 139 -24.96 12.89 10.56
CA PHE A 139 -26.06 13.06 9.62
C PHE A 139 -26.72 14.41 9.85
N GLN A 140 -26.92 15.16 8.77
CA GLN A 140 -27.69 16.38 8.77
C GLN A 140 -28.94 16.17 7.89
N PRO A 141 -30.09 16.77 8.24
CA PRO A 141 -31.26 16.75 7.38
C PRO A 141 -30.93 17.33 6.01
N VAL A 142 -31.37 16.68 4.93
CA VAL A 142 -31.11 17.15 3.54
C VAL A 142 -31.65 18.55 3.34
N ASP A 143 -32.85 18.83 3.88
CA ASP A 143 -33.50 20.14 3.83
C ASP A 143 -32.63 21.27 4.41
N ARG A 144 -31.68 20.96 5.31
CA ARG A 144 -30.75 21.96 5.86
C ARG A 144 -29.85 22.58 4.79
N ASN A 145 -29.60 21.85 3.70
CA ASN A 145 -28.78 22.29 2.57
C ASN A 145 -29.61 22.93 1.44
N SER A 146 -30.94 23.09 1.61
CA SER A 146 -31.72 23.84 0.62
C SER A 146 -31.36 25.33 0.68
N GLU A 147 -31.35 25.98 -0.47
CA GLU A 147 -30.98 27.40 -0.57
C GLU A 147 -31.91 28.28 0.27
N GLU A 148 -33.20 27.94 0.30
CA GLU A 148 -34.20 28.60 1.17
C GLU A 148 -33.84 28.47 2.66
N LYS A 149 -33.50 27.27 3.16
CA LYS A 149 -33.15 27.07 4.57
C LYS A 149 -31.79 27.68 4.93
N ILE A 150 -30.86 27.72 3.98
CA ILE A 150 -29.58 28.43 4.16
C ILE A 150 -29.84 29.93 4.31
N GLN A 151 -30.68 30.52 3.45
CA GLN A 151 -31.03 31.93 3.49
C GLN A 151 -31.81 32.28 4.76
N GLU A 152 -32.83 31.49 5.13
CA GLU A 152 -33.60 31.69 6.37
C GLU A 152 -32.67 31.72 7.60
N ARG A 153 -31.69 30.79 7.67
CA ARG A 153 -30.70 30.76 8.76
C ARG A 153 -29.79 31.98 8.76
N PHE A 154 -29.36 32.42 7.58
CA PHE A 154 -28.53 33.61 7.43
C PHE A 154 -29.28 34.85 7.92
N ASP A 155 -30.49 35.06 7.44
CA ASP A 155 -31.35 36.18 7.81
C ASP A 155 -31.68 36.17 9.30
N TRP A 156 -31.91 34.98 9.87
CA TRP A 156 -32.14 34.81 11.31
C TRP A 156 -30.92 35.26 12.13
N VAL A 157 -29.72 34.81 11.77
CA VAL A 157 -28.48 35.23 12.45
C VAL A 157 -28.30 36.74 12.36
N HIS A 158 -28.44 37.33 11.17
CA HIS A 158 -28.32 38.77 10.96
C HIS A 158 -29.38 39.59 11.74
N LYS A 159 -30.60 39.06 11.87
CA LYS A 159 -31.66 39.71 12.65
C LYS A 159 -31.26 39.83 14.13
N TRP A 160 -30.74 38.76 14.71
CA TRP A 160 -30.39 38.73 16.14
C TRP A 160 -29.05 39.39 16.45
N GLU A 161 -28.10 39.39 15.51
CA GLU A 161 -26.84 40.14 15.63
C GLU A 161 -27.07 41.66 15.82
N ARG A 162 -28.21 42.18 15.34
CA ARG A 162 -28.62 43.59 15.52
C ARG A 162 -29.26 43.88 16.88
N THR A 163 -29.42 42.88 17.74
CA THR A 163 -30.02 43.01 19.07
C THR A 163 -28.97 42.82 20.17
N ASP A 164 -29.30 43.16 21.41
CA ASP A 164 -28.43 42.95 22.59
C ASP A 164 -28.42 41.48 23.07
N MET A 165 -28.67 40.52 22.16
CA MET A 165 -28.70 39.10 22.51
C MET A 165 -27.28 38.58 22.78
N ASP A 166 -27.05 38.08 23.99
CA ASP A 166 -25.81 37.40 24.40
C ASP A 166 -26.13 36.01 24.95
N PHE A 167 -25.70 35.00 24.19
CA PHE A 167 -25.88 33.59 24.50
C PHE A 167 -25.30 33.15 25.85
N ARG A 168 -24.44 33.96 26.48
CA ARG A 168 -23.83 33.64 27.78
C ARG A 168 -24.49 34.32 28.96
N THR A 169 -25.19 35.44 28.77
CA THR A 169 -25.65 36.28 29.89
C THR A 169 -27.17 36.46 29.94
N ASN A 170 -27.86 36.46 28.80
CA ASN A 170 -29.29 36.79 28.75
C ASN A 170 -30.15 35.77 27.96
N CYS A 171 -29.61 34.59 27.64
CA CYS A 171 -30.33 33.52 26.94
C CYS A 171 -30.44 32.23 27.77
N VAL A 172 -31.60 31.57 27.70
CA VAL A 172 -31.80 30.19 28.21
C VAL A 172 -32.26 29.34 27.03
N PHE A 173 -31.58 28.22 26.79
CA PHE A 173 -31.94 27.27 25.75
C PHE A 173 -32.74 26.12 26.35
N LEU A 174 -33.92 25.88 25.79
CA LEU A 174 -34.73 24.71 26.07
C LEU A 174 -34.77 23.87 24.79
N ASP A 175 -34.31 22.63 24.89
CA ASP A 175 -34.36 21.67 23.79
C ASP A 175 -34.79 20.30 24.34
N GLU A 176 -35.48 19.54 23.51
CA GLU A 176 -35.92 18.19 23.86
C GLU A 176 -34.90 17.17 23.34
N SER A 177 -34.25 16.45 24.24
CA SER A 177 -33.30 15.40 23.84
C SER A 177 -34.06 14.15 23.38
N ALA A 178 -34.20 13.97 22.07
CA ALA A 178 -34.73 12.74 21.51
C ALA A 178 -33.68 11.61 21.56
N SER A 179 -33.99 10.52 22.26
CA SER A 179 -33.17 9.30 22.23
C SER A 179 -33.62 8.42 21.07
N HIS A 180 -32.79 8.28 20.03
CA HIS A 180 -33.10 7.38 18.93
C HIS A 180 -32.93 5.92 19.35
N ILE A 181 -34.01 5.14 19.30
CA ILE A 181 -34.04 3.69 19.63
C ILE A 181 -33.26 2.86 18.58
N ASN A 182 -33.18 3.37 17.34
CA ASN A 182 -32.49 2.70 16.25
C ASN A 182 -30.99 3.02 16.27
N LEU A 183 -30.19 2.06 16.73
CA LEU A 183 -28.73 2.08 16.69
C LEU A 183 -28.25 1.94 15.24
N LYS A 184 -28.18 3.05 14.50
CA LYS A 184 -27.42 3.09 13.24
C LYS A 184 -25.93 3.11 13.55
N ARG A 185 -25.14 2.50 12.67
CA ARG A 185 -23.68 2.63 12.73
C ARG A 185 -23.33 4.10 12.61
N SER A 186 -22.58 4.60 13.58
CA SER A 186 -22.13 5.99 13.62
C SER A 186 -20.84 6.22 12.84
N MET A 187 -20.33 5.21 12.11
CA MET A 187 -19.10 5.30 11.34
C MET A 187 -19.35 5.13 9.85
N ALA A 188 -18.66 5.92 9.05
CA ALA A 188 -18.64 5.88 7.59
C ALA A 188 -17.21 6.03 7.05
N TRP A 189 -16.96 5.57 5.83
CA TRP A 189 -15.64 5.60 5.16
C TRP A 189 -15.15 7.00 4.78
#